data_AF-A0A949IAE7-F1
#
_entry.id   AF-A0A949IAE7-F1
#
_cell.length_a   1.000
_cell.length_b   1.000
_cell.length_c   1.000
_cell.angle_alpha   90.00
_cell.angle_beta   90.00
_cell.angle_gamma   90.00
#
_symmetry.space_group_name_H-M   'P 1'
#
loop_
_entity.id
_entity.type
_entity.pdbx_description
1 polymer ?
#
loop_
_entity_poly.entity_id
_entity_poly.type
_entity_poly.pdbx_seq_one_letter_code
_entity_poly.pdbx_strand_id
1 'polypeptide(L)'
;MKRRTFVGAGASALLAGCDWDWLAARQGLQGGYVGANVTLGHRLRSGGFPPPSFEGQVDVAIVGAGVAGLAVARQLRRAGIDRYRLFDLEDEAGGNARGHVIAGMGCPLGAHYLPTPGAPAQDVRDLLVELGLLRVQAGRDVYDELTLCHSPQERLLIGSQWQEGLLPMINVDAQALRDYRRFATLVAQARATLPFAIPTVLAGWAPGLDALDGQSFAQWLAAQGLDSTAMRWYLNYCCRDDYGAPLGQVSAWAGLHYFASRHGFRAPGTDGPDDRDELLTWPEGNAWLTRHLAAAHAAQLQTASLTTRVQPTARGVQIDVWNDALGRSERWTADQVVLCTPLFISARLLAADAPAALTATAARIRYAPWLVANVWVPEPLDERPGAPRAWDNVMMGDSPQGLGYVDAMHQSTRPTPASIGPTVLTYYMSFGTAPAAREAL
;
A
#
# COMPACT_ATOMS: atom_id res chain seq x y z
N MET A 1 -9.73 -66.33 29.41
CA MET A 1 -8.84 -65.47 28.58
C MET A 1 -8.77 -66.00 27.16
N LYS A 2 -9.37 -65.33 26.16
CA LYS A 2 -8.88 -65.31 24.77
C LYS A 2 -9.22 -63.97 24.12
N ARG A 3 -8.18 -63.38 23.55
CA ARG A 3 -8.07 -62.09 22.85
C ARG A 3 -9.09 -61.98 21.72
N ARG A 4 -10.11 -61.11 21.83
CA ARG A 4 -10.84 -60.56 20.66
C ARG A 4 -11.83 -59.41 20.92
N THR A 5 -11.92 -58.88 22.14
CA THR A 5 -12.82 -57.76 22.48
C THR A 5 -12.07 -56.53 23.03
N PHE A 6 -10.99 -56.12 22.36
CA PHE A 6 -10.29 -54.87 22.70
C PHE A 6 -9.75 -54.10 21.47
N VAL A 7 -10.50 -54.10 20.36
CA VAL A 7 -10.17 -53.24 19.19
C VAL A 7 -11.36 -52.36 18.76
N GLY A 8 -12.55 -52.56 19.33
CA GLY A 8 -13.75 -51.78 18.97
C GLY A 8 -13.93 -50.44 19.70
N ALA A 9 -13.13 -50.11 20.71
CA ALA A 9 -13.30 -48.89 21.51
C ALA A 9 -12.16 -47.86 21.34
N GLY A 10 -11.11 -48.18 20.59
CA GLY A 10 -9.94 -47.31 20.41
C GLY A 10 -9.96 -46.44 19.15
N ALA A 11 -10.83 -46.73 18.18
CA ALA A 11 -10.86 -46.01 16.90
C ALA A 11 -11.78 -44.77 16.93
N SER A 12 -12.72 -44.68 17.87
CA SER A 12 -13.62 -43.52 18.00
C SER A 12 -13.00 -42.35 18.78
N ALA A 13 -11.90 -42.58 19.51
CA ALA A 13 -11.19 -41.54 20.27
C ALA A 13 -10.06 -40.86 19.46
N LEU A 14 -9.70 -41.39 18.28
CA LEU A 14 -8.67 -40.83 17.41
C LEU A 14 -9.23 -39.95 16.27
N LEU A 15 -10.55 -39.76 16.22
CA LEU A 15 -11.22 -38.83 15.29
C LEU A 15 -11.84 -37.61 16.01
N ALA A 16 -11.67 -37.50 17.33
CA ALA A 16 -12.07 -36.33 18.12
C ALA A 16 -11.05 -35.18 18.09
N GLY A 17 -9.97 -35.31 17.30
CA GLY A 17 -8.97 -34.26 17.06
C GLY A 17 -9.05 -33.63 15.66
N CYS A 18 -10.05 -33.99 14.86
CA CYS A 18 -10.37 -33.23 13.66
C CYS A 18 -11.18 -32.01 14.12
N ASP A 19 -10.60 -30.84 13.90
CA ASP A 19 -11.00 -29.51 14.37
C ASP A 19 -12.40 -29.08 13.89
N TRP A 20 -13.44 -29.67 14.48
CA TRP A 20 -14.84 -29.27 14.26
C TRP A 20 -15.12 -27.86 14.80
N ASP A 21 -14.30 -27.38 15.74
CA ASP A 21 -14.38 -26.03 16.29
C ASP A 21 -13.96 -24.97 15.25
N TRP A 22 -12.93 -25.21 14.44
CA TRP A 22 -12.59 -24.32 13.31
C TRP A 22 -13.71 -24.24 12.25
N LEU A 23 -14.39 -25.36 11.97
CA LEU A 23 -15.50 -25.41 11.01
C LEU A 23 -16.78 -24.76 11.56
N ALA A 24 -17.03 -24.87 12.86
CA ALA A 24 -18.10 -24.18 13.57
C ALA A 24 -17.80 -22.67 13.70
N ALA A 25 -16.56 -22.28 13.97
CA ALA A 25 -16.09 -20.89 13.97
C ALA A 25 -16.30 -20.22 12.61
N ARG A 26 -16.08 -20.97 11.50
CA ARG A 26 -16.39 -20.50 10.13
C ARG A 26 -17.87 -20.17 9.92
N GLN A 27 -18.80 -20.85 10.57
CA GLN A 27 -20.24 -20.54 10.47
C GLN A 27 -20.64 -19.28 11.26
N GLY A 28 -19.80 -18.81 12.18
CA GLY A 28 -20.00 -17.59 12.96
C GLY A 28 -19.23 -16.36 12.45
N LEU A 29 -18.33 -16.52 11.47
CA LEU A 29 -17.60 -15.39 10.89
C LEU A 29 -18.55 -14.48 10.11
N GLN A 30 -18.80 -13.30 10.68
CA GLN A 30 -19.48 -12.22 10.00
C GLN A 30 -18.48 -11.44 9.16
N GLY A 31 -18.89 -10.96 7.99
CA GLY A 31 -18.01 -10.18 7.12
C GLY A 31 -18.67 -9.82 5.80
N GLY A 32 -17.95 -9.04 5.00
CA GLY A 32 -18.37 -8.61 3.68
C GLY A 32 -17.23 -7.91 2.96
N TYR A 33 -17.43 -7.68 1.66
CA TYR A 33 -16.50 -6.89 0.87
C TYR A 33 -16.80 -5.40 1.06
N VAL A 34 -15.76 -4.64 1.35
CA VAL A 34 -15.78 -3.17 1.43
C VAL A 34 -14.68 -2.61 0.53
N GLY A 35 -14.71 -1.31 0.27
CA GLY A 35 -13.62 -0.62 -0.43
C GLY A 35 -14.01 -0.15 -1.82
N ALA A 36 -13.77 -0.96 -2.85
CA ALA A 36 -13.99 -0.55 -4.23
C ALA A 36 -15.40 -0.86 -4.73
N ASN A 37 -16.10 0.11 -5.34
CA ASN A 37 -17.39 -0.10 -5.97
C ASN A 37 -17.21 -0.79 -7.35
N VAL A 38 -16.94 -2.09 -7.31
CA VAL A 38 -16.69 -2.91 -8.51
C VAL A 38 -17.89 -2.94 -9.46
N THR A 39 -19.11 -2.86 -8.94
CA THR A 39 -20.34 -2.86 -9.77
C THR A 39 -20.39 -1.61 -10.61
N LEU A 40 -20.22 -0.44 -9.99
CA LEU A 40 -20.24 0.83 -10.70
C LEU A 40 -19.01 0.96 -11.62
N GLY A 41 -17.83 0.58 -11.16
CA GLY A 41 -16.61 0.56 -11.99
C GLY A 41 -16.74 -0.33 -13.23
N HIS A 42 -17.34 -1.52 -13.10
CA HIS A 42 -17.60 -2.41 -14.25
C HIS A 42 -18.67 -1.88 -15.20
N ARG A 43 -19.56 -0.97 -14.76
CA ARG A 43 -20.51 -0.32 -15.64
C ARG A 43 -19.82 0.53 -16.72
N LEU A 44 -18.62 1.07 -16.43
CA LEU A 44 -17.77 1.70 -17.45
C LEU A 44 -17.41 0.75 -18.60
N ARG A 45 -17.37 -0.56 -18.31
CA ARG A 45 -17.13 -1.60 -19.33
C ARG A 45 -18.35 -1.82 -20.22
N SER A 46 -19.51 -1.98 -19.60
CA SER A 46 -20.76 -2.28 -20.31
C SER A 46 -21.38 -1.05 -20.99
N GLY A 47 -21.08 0.16 -20.54
CA GLY A 47 -21.71 1.39 -21.02
C GLY A 47 -23.19 1.47 -20.63
N GLY A 48 -24.02 2.02 -21.52
CA GLY A 48 -25.47 2.13 -21.31
C GLY A 48 -25.88 3.25 -20.37
N PHE A 49 -25.12 4.34 -20.34
CA PHE A 49 -25.50 5.56 -19.61
C PHE A 49 -26.52 6.35 -20.44
N PRO A 50 -27.61 6.86 -19.84
CA PRO A 50 -28.56 7.71 -20.55
C PRO A 50 -27.88 9.02 -21.00
N PRO A 51 -28.47 9.76 -21.96
CA PRO A 51 -27.98 11.08 -22.33
C PRO A 51 -27.87 12.00 -21.12
N PRO A 52 -26.87 12.92 -21.07
CA PRO A 52 -26.75 13.89 -19.99
C PRO A 52 -28.03 14.72 -19.82
N SER A 53 -28.49 14.84 -18.58
CA SER A 53 -29.65 15.66 -18.19
C SER A 53 -29.28 16.88 -17.34
N PHE A 54 -27.99 17.06 -17.10
CA PHE A 54 -27.40 18.21 -16.42
C PHE A 54 -26.16 18.67 -17.18
N GLU A 55 -25.96 19.98 -17.24
CA GLU A 55 -24.76 20.60 -17.81
C GLU A 55 -24.09 21.51 -16.77
N GLY A 56 -22.77 21.37 -16.64
CA GLY A 56 -21.94 22.18 -15.76
C GLY A 56 -20.70 22.72 -16.47
N GLN A 57 -20.11 23.77 -15.90
CA GLN A 57 -18.88 24.38 -16.40
C GLN A 57 -17.94 24.68 -15.23
N VAL A 58 -16.67 24.36 -15.41
CA VAL A 58 -15.56 24.67 -14.51
C VAL A 58 -14.34 25.11 -15.30
N ASP A 59 -13.33 25.65 -14.65
CA ASP A 59 -12.08 26.02 -15.31
C ASP A 59 -11.17 24.76 -15.38
N VAL A 60 -11.14 23.97 -14.31
CA VAL A 60 -10.38 22.70 -14.25
C VAL A 60 -11.27 21.55 -13.74
N ALA A 61 -11.29 20.43 -14.45
CA ALA A 61 -11.86 19.19 -13.94
C ALA A 61 -10.75 18.19 -13.60
N ILE A 62 -10.87 17.54 -12.44
CA ILE A 62 -9.95 16.51 -11.97
C ILE A 62 -10.72 15.19 -11.91
N VAL A 63 -10.21 14.15 -12.57
CA VAL A 63 -10.84 12.83 -12.61
C VAL A 63 -10.07 11.87 -11.71
N GLY A 64 -10.70 11.45 -10.61
CA GLY A 64 -10.13 10.61 -9.56
C GLY A 64 -9.69 11.44 -8.35
N ALA A 65 -10.29 11.20 -7.18
CA ALA A 65 -9.98 11.83 -5.90
C ALA A 65 -9.09 10.96 -5.01
N GLY A 66 -8.19 10.17 -5.59
CA GLY A 66 -7.06 9.59 -4.86
C GLY A 66 -6.04 10.66 -4.44
N VAL A 67 -4.94 10.23 -3.78
CA VAL A 67 -3.86 11.13 -3.34
C VAL A 67 -3.37 12.08 -4.45
N ALA A 68 -3.24 11.59 -5.69
CA ALA A 68 -2.85 12.41 -6.83
C ALA A 68 -3.86 13.54 -7.14
N GLY A 69 -5.16 13.24 -7.19
CA GLY A 69 -6.19 14.24 -7.46
C GLY A 69 -6.37 15.24 -6.32
N LEU A 70 -6.25 14.77 -5.08
CA LEU A 70 -6.24 15.64 -3.89
C LEU A 70 -5.01 16.56 -3.88
N ALA A 71 -3.84 16.07 -4.31
CA ALA A 71 -2.65 16.91 -4.45
C ALA A 71 -2.83 17.98 -5.54
N VAL A 72 -3.44 17.65 -6.67
CA VAL A 72 -3.80 18.62 -7.72
C VAL A 72 -4.75 19.68 -7.16
N ALA A 73 -5.84 19.27 -6.49
CA ALA A 73 -6.80 20.18 -5.89
C ALA A 73 -6.13 21.14 -4.87
N ARG A 74 -5.22 20.61 -4.04
CA ARG A 74 -4.43 21.42 -3.11
C ARG A 74 -3.59 22.47 -3.83
N GLN A 75 -2.91 22.11 -4.93
CA GLN A 75 -2.10 23.07 -5.69
C GLN A 75 -2.94 24.12 -6.42
N LEU A 76 -4.10 23.74 -6.98
CA LEU A 76 -5.04 24.72 -7.57
C LEU A 76 -5.50 25.74 -6.52
N ARG A 77 -5.87 25.27 -5.33
CA ARG A 77 -6.26 26.15 -4.21
C ARG A 77 -5.11 27.08 -3.78
N ARG A 78 -3.87 26.58 -3.66
CA ARG A 78 -2.69 27.41 -3.36
C ARG A 78 -2.42 28.47 -4.43
N ALA A 79 -2.74 28.17 -5.68
CA ALA A 79 -2.63 29.09 -6.80
C ALA A 79 -3.82 30.07 -6.91
N GLY A 80 -4.81 30.00 -6.02
CA GLY A 80 -6.01 30.85 -6.06
C GLY A 80 -7.00 30.48 -7.18
N ILE A 81 -6.94 29.24 -7.69
CA ILE A 81 -7.89 28.72 -8.68
C ILE A 81 -9.00 27.98 -7.92
N ASP A 82 -10.19 28.57 -7.88
CA ASP A 82 -11.31 28.05 -7.07
C ASP A 82 -12.40 27.34 -7.89
N ARG A 83 -12.48 27.62 -9.20
CA ARG A 83 -13.48 27.06 -10.12
C ARG A 83 -13.02 25.72 -10.69
N TYR A 84 -12.90 24.73 -9.82
CA TYR A 84 -12.60 23.36 -10.23
C TYR A 84 -13.60 22.35 -9.66
N ARG A 85 -13.67 21.17 -10.27
CA ARG A 85 -14.44 20.03 -9.78
C ARG A 85 -13.59 18.76 -9.75
N LEU A 86 -13.67 18.01 -8.66
CA LEU A 86 -12.98 16.75 -8.46
C LEU A 86 -14.01 15.62 -8.42
N PHE A 87 -13.97 14.71 -9.40
CA PHE A 87 -14.93 13.61 -9.51
C PHE A 87 -14.29 12.31 -9.01
N ASP A 88 -14.98 11.58 -8.13
CA ASP A 88 -14.59 10.24 -7.72
C ASP A 88 -15.73 9.24 -7.89
N LEU A 89 -15.37 8.04 -8.32
CA LEU A 89 -16.28 6.90 -8.45
C LEU A 89 -16.91 6.52 -7.10
N GLU A 90 -16.11 6.64 -6.04
CA GLU A 90 -16.38 6.06 -4.73
C GLU A 90 -17.08 7.10 -3.85
N ASP A 91 -17.70 6.64 -2.76
CA ASP A 91 -18.46 7.52 -1.86
C ASP A 91 -17.57 8.43 -1.00
N GLU A 92 -16.27 8.13 -0.94
CA GLU A 92 -15.24 8.88 -0.22
C GLU A 92 -13.98 9.04 -1.08
N ALA A 93 -13.34 10.21 -1.00
CA ALA A 93 -12.02 10.43 -1.58
C ALA A 93 -10.93 9.61 -0.86
N GLY A 94 -9.76 9.49 -1.50
CA GLY A 94 -8.56 8.87 -0.91
C GLY A 94 -8.01 7.70 -1.71
N GLY A 95 -8.79 7.12 -2.63
CA GLY A 95 -8.36 6.00 -3.47
C GLY A 95 -7.83 4.82 -2.63
N ASN A 96 -6.63 4.33 -2.96
CA ASN A 96 -5.98 3.23 -2.24
C ASN A 96 -5.57 3.57 -0.79
N ALA A 97 -5.72 4.82 -0.35
CA ALA A 97 -5.46 5.26 1.02
C ALA A 97 -6.74 5.40 1.84
N ARG A 98 -7.91 4.98 1.34
CA ARG A 98 -9.14 4.97 2.16
C ARG A 98 -9.01 4.05 3.37
N GLY A 99 -9.86 4.31 4.36
CA GLY A 99 -9.95 3.54 5.59
C GLY A 99 -11.40 3.14 5.87
N HIS A 100 -11.58 2.25 6.83
CA HIS A 100 -12.87 1.75 7.28
C HIS A 100 -12.92 1.71 8.80
N VAL A 101 -14.09 1.39 9.36
CA VAL A 101 -14.29 1.27 10.80
C VAL A 101 -14.96 -0.07 11.09
N ILE A 102 -14.34 -0.87 11.96
CA ILE A 102 -14.90 -2.15 12.43
C ILE A 102 -14.95 -2.10 13.95
N ALA A 103 -16.12 -2.40 14.53
CA ALA A 103 -16.34 -2.36 15.98
C ALA A 103 -15.89 -1.04 16.64
N GLY A 104 -16.07 0.09 15.94
CA GLY A 104 -15.65 1.42 16.41
C GLY A 104 -14.15 1.71 16.30
N MET A 105 -13.36 0.81 15.71
CA MET A 105 -11.92 0.95 15.52
C MET A 105 -11.61 1.23 14.04
N GLY A 106 -10.81 2.27 13.79
CA GLY A 106 -10.32 2.58 12.45
C GLY A 106 -9.41 1.46 11.93
N CYS A 107 -9.44 1.23 10.62
CA CYS A 107 -8.54 0.30 9.94
C CYS A 107 -8.29 0.73 8.49
N PRO A 108 -7.08 0.54 7.93
CA PRO A 108 -6.80 0.86 6.54
C PRO A 108 -7.46 -0.13 5.57
N LEU A 109 -7.81 0.34 4.37
CA LEU A 109 -8.21 -0.52 3.24
C LEU A 109 -7.07 -0.76 2.25
N GLY A 110 -5.90 -0.15 2.49
CA GLY A 110 -4.73 -0.21 1.62
C GLY A 110 -3.53 0.43 2.31
N ALA A 111 -3.14 1.62 1.86
CA ALA A 111 -1.98 2.34 2.38
C ALA A 111 -2.16 2.68 3.87
N HIS A 112 -1.20 2.28 4.71
CA HIS A 112 -1.35 2.28 6.16
C HIS A 112 -0.30 3.10 6.92
N TYR A 113 0.73 3.62 6.25
CA TYR A 113 1.74 4.47 6.85
C TYR A 113 2.35 5.46 5.84
N LEU A 114 3.03 6.47 6.37
CA LEU A 114 3.86 7.40 5.62
C LEU A 114 5.26 7.47 6.25
N PRO A 115 6.33 7.03 5.56
CA PRO A 115 7.70 7.31 6.02
C PRO A 115 7.94 8.81 6.14
N THR A 116 8.70 9.21 7.15
CA THR A 116 9.14 10.60 7.30
C THR A 116 9.88 11.05 6.02
N PRO A 117 9.44 12.17 5.39
CA PRO A 117 9.99 12.58 4.11
C PRO A 117 11.40 13.15 4.26
N GLY A 118 12.35 12.58 3.50
CA GLY A 118 13.69 13.16 3.34
C GLY A 118 13.64 14.58 2.75
N ALA A 119 14.73 15.32 2.89
CA ALA A 119 14.82 16.74 2.50
C ALA A 119 14.34 17.06 1.05
N PRO A 120 14.59 16.22 0.02
CA PRO A 120 14.11 16.49 -1.34
C PRO A 120 12.58 16.44 -1.50
N ALA A 121 11.84 15.77 -0.61
CA ALA A 121 10.39 15.60 -0.70
C ALA A 121 9.62 16.80 -0.14
N GLN A 122 9.92 18.01 -0.63
CA GLN A 122 9.41 19.27 -0.09
C GLN A 122 7.88 19.38 -0.12
N ASP A 123 7.21 18.88 -1.16
CA ASP A 123 5.74 18.93 -1.24
C ASP A 123 5.06 18.14 -0.11
N VAL A 124 5.64 17.00 0.28
CA VAL A 124 5.15 16.18 1.39
C VAL A 124 5.47 16.87 2.71
N ARG A 125 6.66 17.44 2.86
CA ARG A 125 7.07 18.21 4.04
C ARG A 125 6.14 19.41 4.28
N ASP A 126 5.86 20.19 3.23
CA ASP A 126 4.91 21.31 3.27
C ASP A 126 3.53 20.86 3.73
N LEU A 127 3.04 19.73 3.21
CA LEU A 127 1.76 19.16 3.64
C LEU A 127 1.77 18.80 5.13
N LEU A 128 2.83 18.15 5.61
CA LEU A 128 2.94 17.77 7.02
C LEU A 128 3.00 19.02 7.93
N VAL A 129 3.64 20.10 7.49
CA VAL A 129 3.63 21.39 8.20
C VAL A 129 2.22 21.99 8.25
N GLU A 130 1.51 22.00 7.12
CA GLU A 130 0.12 22.50 7.05
C GLU A 130 -0.84 21.71 7.96
N LEU A 131 -0.62 20.40 8.10
CA LEU A 131 -1.40 19.53 8.97
C LEU A 131 -0.93 19.57 10.44
N GLY A 132 0.12 20.32 10.75
CA GLY A 132 0.68 20.41 12.11
C GLY A 132 1.47 19.18 12.58
N LEU A 133 1.73 18.24 11.67
CA LEU A 133 2.46 16.99 11.93
C LEU A 133 3.99 17.16 11.91
N LEU A 134 4.48 18.21 11.27
CA LEU A 134 5.90 18.54 11.18
C LEU A 134 6.13 20.01 11.56
N ARG A 135 7.14 20.27 12.38
CA ARG A 135 7.67 21.61 12.67
C ARG A 135 9.16 21.65 12.42
N VAL A 136 9.67 22.76 11.92
CA VAL A 136 11.12 22.99 11.80
C VAL A 136 11.59 23.84 12.97
N GLN A 137 12.41 23.27 13.86
CA GLN A 137 12.97 23.95 15.03
C GLN A 137 14.49 23.95 14.96
N ALA A 138 15.11 25.14 14.95
CA ALA A 138 16.56 25.30 14.84
C ALA A 138 17.18 24.50 13.66
N GLY A 139 16.47 24.42 12.53
CA GLY A 139 16.90 23.68 11.34
C GLY A 139 16.72 22.16 11.40
N ARG A 140 16.03 21.64 12.43
CA ARG A 140 15.70 20.22 12.57
C ARG A 140 14.20 19.99 12.43
N ASP A 141 13.86 18.86 11.83
CA ASP A 141 12.49 18.38 11.76
C ASP A 141 12.07 17.80 13.11
N VAL A 142 10.92 18.25 13.59
CA VAL A 142 10.28 17.79 14.83
C VAL A 142 8.87 17.37 14.47
N TYR A 143 8.65 16.06 14.47
CA TYR A 143 7.35 15.47 14.17
C TYR A 143 6.43 15.45 15.39
N ASP A 144 5.12 15.33 15.17
CA ASP A 144 4.17 15.03 16.23
C ASP A 144 4.37 13.60 16.73
N GLU A 145 4.93 13.48 17.93
CA GLU A 145 5.27 12.19 18.56
C GLU A 145 4.08 11.24 18.67
N LEU A 146 2.85 11.76 18.80
CA LEU A 146 1.64 10.93 18.87
C LEU A 146 1.31 10.22 17.54
N THR A 147 1.91 10.67 16.44
CA THR A 147 1.72 10.08 15.11
C THR A 147 2.89 9.23 14.67
N LEU A 148 4.05 9.35 15.32
CA LEU A 148 5.19 8.47 15.09
C LEU A 148 4.90 7.06 15.61
N CYS A 149 5.26 6.05 14.82
CA CYS A 149 5.03 4.64 15.16
C CYS A 149 5.73 4.28 16.47
N HIS A 150 4.93 3.95 17.48
CA HIS A 150 5.43 3.61 18.81
C HIS A 150 6.19 2.29 18.77
N SER A 151 7.27 2.17 19.56
CA SER A 151 7.97 0.91 19.71
C SER A 151 7.10 -0.16 20.39
N PRO A 152 7.23 -1.45 20.00
CA PRO A 152 8.06 -1.96 18.90
C PRO A 152 7.36 -1.79 17.53
N GLN A 153 8.13 -1.50 16.49
CA GLN A 153 7.59 -1.16 15.17
C GLN A 153 7.36 -2.39 14.29
N GLU A 154 8.31 -3.31 14.23
CA GLU A 154 8.23 -4.49 13.36
C GLU A 154 8.81 -5.73 14.04
N ARG A 155 8.21 -6.89 13.74
CA ARG A 155 8.73 -8.19 14.17
C ARG A 155 8.53 -9.26 13.10
N LEU A 156 9.42 -10.26 13.11
CA LEU A 156 9.38 -11.40 12.22
C LEU A 156 9.26 -12.72 12.99
N LEU A 157 8.24 -13.51 12.66
CA LEU A 157 8.10 -14.87 13.17
C LEU A 157 8.98 -15.81 12.33
N ILE A 158 9.99 -16.41 12.95
CA ILE A 158 10.86 -17.41 12.32
C ILE A 158 10.76 -18.72 13.11
N GLY A 159 10.23 -19.75 12.47
CA GLY A 159 9.90 -21.01 13.14
C GLY A 159 8.83 -20.80 14.21
N SER A 160 9.18 -21.00 15.48
CA SER A 160 8.26 -20.88 16.62
C SER A 160 8.45 -19.61 17.46
N GLN A 161 9.33 -18.68 17.03
CA GLN A 161 9.71 -17.52 17.85
C GLN A 161 9.71 -16.21 17.06
N TRP A 162 9.32 -15.13 17.73
CA TRP A 162 9.37 -13.76 17.22
C TRP A 162 10.76 -13.15 17.44
N GLN A 163 11.34 -12.54 16.41
CA GLN A 163 12.45 -11.61 16.54
C GLN A 163 11.99 -10.19 16.26
N GLU A 164 12.67 -9.21 16.86
CA GLU A 164 12.54 -7.81 16.48
C GLU A 164 13.18 -7.58 15.11
N GLY A 165 12.52 -6.76 14.28
CA GLY A 165 13.00 -6.45 12.94
C GLY A 165 12.66 -7.51 11.89
N LEU A 166 12.61 -7.08 10.63
CA LEU A 166 12.25 -7.94 9.50
C LEU A 166 13.42 -8.69 8.84
N LEU A 167 14.67 -8.29 9.11
CA LEU A 167 15.85 -9.00 8.57
C LEU A 167 16.08 -10.30 9.36
N PRO A 168 16.04 -11.50 8.74
CA PRO A 168 16.23 -12.74 9.48
C PRO A 168 17.57 -12.82 10.20
N MET A 169 17.54 -13.05 11.52
CA MET A 169 18.72 -13.15 12.38
C MET A 169 18.77 -14.44 13.20
N ILE A 170 17.62 -15.04 13.44
CA ILE A 170 17.52 -16.32 14.12
C ILE A 170 17.94 -17.45 13.17
N ASN A 171 18.82 -18.34 13.65
CA ASN A 171 19.31 -19.52 12.92
C ASN A 171 19.98 -19.22 11.57
N VAL A 172 20.55 -18.02 11.39
CA VAL A 172 21.30 -17.68 10.17
C VAL A 172 22.74 -18.20 10.22
N ASP A 173 23.25 -18.62 9.07
CA ASP A 173 24.62 -19.12 8.94
C ASP A 173 25.63 -18.00 8.65
N ALA A 174 26.92 -18.37 8.58
CA ALA A 174 27.98 -17.42 8.27
C ALA A 174 27.91 -16.85 6.85
N GLN A 175 27.23 -17.53 5.90
CA GLN A 175 27.04 -17.03 4.55
C GLN A 175 26.03 -15.89 4.55
N ALA A 176 24.91 -16.03 5.25
CA ALA A 176 23.90 -14.97 5.39
C ALA A 176 24.52 -13.69 5.98
N LEU A 177 25.34 -13.81 7.04
CA LEU A 177 26.03 -12.66 7.62
C LEU A 177 27.02 -11.99 6.65
N ARG A 178 27.71 -12.77 5.80
CA ARG A 178 28.57 -12.23 4.73
C ARG A 178 27.74 -11.50 3.68
N ASP A 179 26.62 -12.08 3.26
CA ASP A 179 25.72 -11.50 2.27
C ASP A 179 25.11 -10.19 2.77
N TYR A 180 24.68 -10.12 4.03
CA TYR A 180 24.19 -8.87 4.64
C TYR A 180 25.23 -7.75 4.55
N ARG A 181 26.48 -8.02 4.93
CA ARG A 181 27.57 -7.03 4.84
C ARG A 181 27.91 -6.65 3.40
N ARG A 182 27.90 -7.63 2.49
CA ARG A 182 28.16 -7.41 1.07
C ARG A 182 27.07 -6.54 0.45
N PHE A 183 25.80 -6.82 0.74
CA PHE A 183 24.67 -6.03 0.26
C PHE A 183 24.69 -4.60 0.83
N ALA A 184 24.99 -4.42 2.11
CA ALA A 184 25.19 -3.08 2.70
C ALA A 184 26.24 -2.26 1.92
N THR A 185 27.37 -2.91 1.58
CA THR A 185 28.44 -2.27 0.79
C THR A 185 27.97 -1.90 -0.62
N LEU A 186 27.24 -2.81 -1.29
CA LEU A 186 26.73 -2.58 -2.64
C LEU A 186 25.67 -1.47 -2.67
N VAL A 187 24.78 -1.42 -1.68
CA VAL A 187 23.80 -0.32 -1.54
C VAL A 187 24.52 1.00 -1.31
N ALA A 188 25.50 1.05 -0.40
CA ALA A 188 26.29 2.27 -0.17
C ALA A 188 27.03 2.74 -1.43
N GLN A 189 27.62 1.81 -2.20
CA GLN A 189 28.26 2.13 -3.47
C GLN A 189 27.26 2.66 -4.51
N ALA A 190 26.09 2.03 -4.64
CA ALA A 190 25.03 2.47 -5.53
C ALA A 190 24.57 3.89 -5.18
N ARG A 191 24.36 4.19 -3.89
CA ARG A 191 24.01 5.53 -3.40
C ARG A 191 25.06 6.58 -3.73
N ALA A 192 26.34 6.23 -3.62
CA ALA A 192 27.44 7.16 -3.88
C ALA A 192 27.67 7.45 -5.37
N THR A 193 27.25 6.53 -6.26
CA THR A 193 27.61 6.57 -7.68
C THR A 193 26.44 6.80 -8.62
N LEU A 194 25.20 6.60 -8.16
CA LEU A 194 23.99 6.69 -8.98
C LEU A 194 22.96 7.61 -8.31
N PRO A 195 22.19 8.38 -9.10
CA PRO A 195 21.22 9.33 -8.58
C PRO A 195 19.94 8.62 -8.14
N PHE A 196 19.92 8.09 -6.92
CA PHE A 196 18.68 7.63 -6.27
C PHE A 196 18.03 8.77 -5.48
N ALA A 197 16.73 9.01 -5.68
CA ALA A 197 15.98 10.01 -4.92
C ALA A 197 14.50 9.63 -4.80
N ILE A 198 13.87 10.03 -3.69
CA ILE A 198 12.42 10.07 -3.54
C ILE A 198 12.04 11.55 -3.33
N PRO A 199 11.19 12.15 -4.19
CA PRO A 199 10.54 11.57 -5.38
C PRO A 199 11.51 11.27 -6.54
N THR A 200 11.24 10.21 -7.30
CA THR A 200 12.08 9.75 -8.43
C THR A 200 12.22 10.77 -9.53
N VAL A 201 11.23 11.65 -9.73
CA VAL A 201 11.26 12.72 -10.74
C VAL A 201 12.34 13.78 -10.49
N LEU A 202 12.87 13.85 -9.26
CA LEU A 202 13.98 14.75 -8.92
C LEU A 202 15.36 14.15 -9.23
N ALA A 203 15.42 12.84 -9.52
CA ALA A 203 16.64 12.18 -9.93
C ALA A 203 16.80 12.23 -11.46
N GLY A 204 17.98 12.63 -11.93
CA GLY A 204 18.33 12.49 -13.34
C GLY A 204 18.50 11.02 -13.72
N TRP A 205 17.96 10.59 -14.86
CA TRP A 205 18.16 9.23 -15.34
C TRP A 205 19.60 9.05 -15.87
N ALA A 206 20.34 8.06 -15.35
CA ALA A 206 21.74 7.83 -15.67
C ALA A 206 21.95 6.43 -16.29
N PRO A 207 22.99 6.23 -17.13
CA PRO A 207 23.25 4.93 -17.76
C PRO A 207 23.40 3.76 -16.78
N GLY A 208 23.91 4.01 -15.57
CA GLY A 208 23.99 2.98 -14.53
C GLY A 208 22.62 2.56 -13.97
N LEU A 209 21.63 3.47 -13.95
CA LEU A 209 20.25 3.11 -13.61
C LEU A 209 19.60 2.28 -14.72
N ASP A 210 19.86 2.60 -15.99
CA ASP A 210 19.40 1.81 -17.14
C ASP A 210 19.92 0.37 -17.10
N ALA A 211 21.20 0.17 -16.79
CA ALA A 211 21.79 -1.15 -16.63
C ALA A 211 21.18 -1.96 -15.47
N LEU A 212 20.75 -1.28 -14.39
CA LEU A 212 20.03 -1.92 -13.28
C LEU A 212 18.57 -2.22 -13.64
N ASP A 213 17.91 -1.33 -14.38
CA ASP A 213 16.51 -1.51 -14.77
C ASP A 213 16.34 -2.59 -15.86
N GLY A 214 17.36 -2.78 -16.70
CA GLY A 214 17.40 -3.78 -17.77
C GLY A 214 17.55 -5.24 -17.34
N GLN A 215 17.64 -5.52 -16.03
CA GLN A 215 17.75 -6.87 -15.48
C GLN A 215 16.87 -7.03 -14.23
N SER A 216 16.47 -8.27 -13.93
CA SER A 216 15.72 -8.52 -12.68
C SER A 216 16.63 -8.41 -11.47
N PHE A 217 16.05 -8.10 -10.31
CA PHE A 217 16.80 -8.03 -9.08
C PHE A 217 17.39 -9.40 -8.71
N ALA A 218 16.68 -10.49 -9.02
CA ALA A 218 17.19 -11.86 -8.90
C ALA A 218 18.50 -12.10 -9.66
N GLN A 219 18.55 -11.64 -10.92
CA GLN A 219 19.72 -11.78 -11.79
C GLN A 219 20.89 -10.97 -11.26
N TRP A 220 20.62 -9.73 -10.83
CA TRP A 220 21.63 -8.86 -10.25
C TRP A 220 22.21 -9.44 -8.96
N LEU A 221 21.37 -9.94 -8.04
CA LEU A 221 21.81 -10.56 -6.79
C LEU A 221 22.71 -11.79 -7.04
N ALA A 222 22.33 -12.64 -7.99
CA ALA A 222 23.15 -13.78 -8.39
C ALA A 222 24.51 -13.35 -8.96
N ALA A 223 24.54 -12.30 -9.80
CA ALA A 223 25.79 -11.75 -10.33
C ALA A 223 26.69 -11.12 -9.25
N GLN A 224 26.12 -10.68 -8.13
CA GLN A 224 26.86 -10.19 -6.96
C GLN A 224 27.28 -11.29 -5.97
N GLY A 225 26.91 -12.55 -6.23
CA GLY A 225 27.18 -13.68 -5.33
C GLY A 225 26.38 -13.63 -4.02
N LEU A 226 25.19 -13.02 -4.03
CA LEU A 226 24.30 -12.91 -2.88
C LEU A 226 23.25 -14.04 -2.93
N ASP A 227 23.59 -15.19 -2.33
CA ASP A 227 22.86 -16.44 -2.54
C ASP A 227 22.25 -17.06 -1.29
N SER A 228 22.53 -16.54 -0.10
CA SER A 228 21.95 -17.08 1.13
C SER A 228 20.42 -17.04 1.12
N THR A 229 19.82 -18.14 1.60
CA THR A 229 18.36 -18.30 1.67
C THR A 229 17.70 -17.17 2.47
N ALA A 230 18.32 -16.77 3.58
CA ALA A 230 17.81 -15.71 4.45
C ALA A 230 17.77 -14.35 3.73
N MET A 231 18.85 -13.97 3.04
CA MET A 231 18.90 -12.74 2.24
C MET A 231 17.89 -12.78 1.09
N ARG A 232 17.87 -13.87 0.32
CA ARG A 232 16.96 -14.01 -0.82
C ARG A 232 15.50 -13.95 -0.37
N TRP A 233 15.17 -14.54 0.78
CA TRP A 233 13.83 -14.43 1.36
C TRP A 233 13.49 -12.98 1.71
N TYR A 234 14.38 -12.29 2.45
CA TYR A 234 14.15 -10.91 2.89
C TYR A 234 13.93 -9.96 1.70
N LEU A 235 14.83 -10.00 0.70
CA LEU A 235 14.71 -9.14 -0.48
C LEU A 235 13.51 -9.50 -1.35
N ASN A 236 13.11 -10.78 -1.40
CA ASN A 236 11.88 -11.18 -2.08
C ASN A 236 10.64 -10.65 -1.34
N TYR A 237 10.66 -10.69 0.00
CA TYR A 237 9.60 -10.12 0.83
C TYR A 237 9.47 -8.62 0.56
N CYS A 238 10.56 -7.83 0.64
CA CYS A 238 10.53 -6.39 0.33
C CYS A 238 9.98 -6.10 -1.07
N CYS A 239 10.40 -6.86 -2.09
CA CYS A 239 9.88 -6.68 -3.45
C CYS A 239 8.37 -6.92 -3.55
N ARG A 240 7.87 -7.94 -2.83
CA ARG A 240 6.45 -8.25 -2.82
C ARG A 240 5.65 -7.22 -2.04
N ASP A 241 6.20 -6.68 -0.97
CA ASP A 241 5.56 -5.63 -0.17
C ASP A 241 5.52 -4.28 -0.92
N ASP A 242 6.61 -3.87 -1.56
CA ASP A 242 6.63 -2.58 -2.28
C ASP A 242 5.90 -2.62 -3.63
N TYR A 243 6.04 -3.72 -4.37
CA TYR A 243 5.65 -3.79 -5.80
C TYR A 243 4.60 -4.85 -6.10
N GLY A 244 4.26 -5.69 -5.11
CA GLY A 244 3.38 -6.83 -5.32
C GLY A 244 3.97 -7.91 -6.23
N ALA A 245 5.29 -7.94 -6.44
CA ALA A 245 5.95 -8.82 -7.40
C ALA A 245 7.24 -9.44 -6.81
N PRO A 246 7.60 -10.68 -7.18
CA PRO A 246 8.80 -11.32 -6.67
C PRO A 246 10.07 -10.72 -7.29
N LEU A 247 11.23 -10.99 -6.66
CA LEU A 247 12.55 -10.51 -7.10
C LEU A 247 12.92 -10.89 -8.55
N GLY A 248 12.30 -11.94 -9.12
CA GLY A 248 12.50 -12.33 -10.51
C GLY A 248 11.79 -11.46 -11.54
N GLN A 249 10.85 -10.61 -11.10
CA GLN A 249 10.06 -9.73 -11.96
C GLN A 249 10.33 -8.25 -11.70
N VAL A 250 10.70 -7.90 -10.47
CA VAL A 250 11.14 -6.55 -10.10
C VAL A 250 12.52 -6.29 -10.70
N SER A 251 12.74 -5.12 -11.30
CA SER A 251 14.05 -4.75 -11.85
C SER A 251 15.06 -4.51 -10.74
N ALA A 252 16.36 -4.68 -11.02
CA ALA A 252 17.38 -4.43 -10.00
C ALA A 252 17.43 -2.96 -9.58
N TRP A 253 17.05 -2.04 -10.47
CA TRP A 253 16.87 -0.64 -10.14
C TRP A 253 15.80 -0.46 -9.05
N ALA A 254 14.60 -1.00 -9.25
CA ALA A 254 13.51 -0.90 -8.28
C ALA A 254 13.83 -1.62 -6.95
N GLY A 255 14.48 -2.78 -7.01
CA GLY A 255 14.91 -3.51 -5.81
C GLY A 255 15.95 -2.78 -4.97
N LEU A 256 16.90 -2.08 -5.62
CA LEU A 256 17.87 -1.22 -4.93
C LEU A 256 17.28 0.11 -4.49
N HIS A 257 16.30 0.65 -5.24
CA HIS A 257 15.73 1.96 -5.00
C HIS A 257 15.17 2.11 -3.58
N TYR A 258 14.48 1.10 -3.06
CA TYR A 258 13.94 1.09 -1.69
C TYR A 258 15.00 1.49 -0.65
N PHE A 259 16.17 0.85 -0.70
CA PHE A 259 17.28 1.12 0.22
C PHE A 259 18.05 2.37 -0.16
N ALA A 260 18.39 2.52 -1.45
CA ALA A 260 19.33 3.53 -1.92
C ALA A 260 18.76 4.96 -1.87
N SER A 261 17.46 5.12 -2.08
CA SER A 261 16.81 6.43 -2.05
C SER A 261 16.45 6.95 -0.65
N ARG A 262 16.67 6.12 0.38
CA ARG A 262 16.33 6.38 1.78
C ARG A 262 17.59 6.32 2.66
N HIS A 263 17.54 5.57 3.76
CA HIS A 263 18.59 5.44 4.77
C HIS A 263 19.65 4.37 4.48
N GLY A 264 19.57 3.67 3.34
CA GLY A 264 20.48 2.58 2.98
C GLY A 264 20.07 1.22 3.54
N PHE A 265 21.02 0.28 3.56
CA PHE A 265 20.83 -1.04 4.18
C PHE A 265 21.90 -1.25 5.25
N ARG A 266 21.48 -1.58 6.48
CA ARG A 266 22.37 -1.79 7.61
C ARG A 266 22.54 -3.28 7.88
N ALA A 267 23.78 -3.75 7.82
CA ALA A 267 24.10 -5.11 8.19
C ALA A 267 24.15 -5.26 9.72
N PRO A 268 23.79 -6.44 10.27
CA PRO A 268 23.87 -6.69 11.70
C PRO A 268 25.27 -6.47 12.27
N GLY A 269 25.34 -5.84 13.45
CA GLY A 269 26.59 -5.56 14.16
C GLY A 269 27.45 -4.47 13.52
N THR A 270 26.84 -3.55 12.76
CA THR A 270 27.50 -2.32 12.28
C THR A 270 27.09 -1.14 13.15
N ASP A 271 28.08 -0.41 13.68
CA ASP A 271 27.86 0.77 14.51
C ASP A 271 27.47 2.00 13.66
N GLY A 272 26.55 2.80 14.17
CA GLY A 272 26.14 4.08 13.61
C GLY A 272 24.78 4.52 14.17
N PRO A 273 24.39 5.80 14.00
CA PRO A 273 23.07 6.27 14.43
C PRO A 273 21.96 5.46 13.75
N ASP A 274 20.88 5.10 14.46
CA ASP A 274 19.73 4.40 13.88
C ASP A 274 18.92 5.39 13.03
N ASP A 275 19.41 5.67 11.82
CA ASP A 275 18.75 6.57 10.87
C ASP A 275 17.60 5.86 10.13
N ARG A 276 16.87 4.94 10.77
CA ARG A 276 15.66 4.40 10.16
C ARG A 276 14.65 5.52 10.02
N ASP A 277 14.05 5.65 8.84
CA ASP A 277 12.99 6.63 8.62
C ASP A 277 11.87 6.29 9.60
N GLU A 278 11.56 7.21 10.51
CA GLU A 278 10.42 7.05 11.39
C GLU A 278 9.14 6.98 10.53
N LEU A 279 8.14 6.24 11.00
CA LEU A 279 6.89 6.04 10.27
C LEU A 279 5.77 6.83 10.94
N LEU A 280 5.01 7.59 10.18
CA LEU A 280 3.76 8.18 10.63
C LEU A 280 2.63 7.17 10.43
N THR A 281 1.86 6.90 11.49
CA THR A 281 0.83 5.86 11.50
C THR A 281 -0.42 6.32 12.27
N TRP A 282 -1.58 5.87 11.81
CA TRP A 282 -2.90 6.11 12.43
C TRP A 282 -3.72 4.83 12.38
N PRO A 283 -4.75 4.66 13.24
CA PRO A 283 -5.60 3.47 13.18
C PRO A 283 -6.25 3.23 11.82
N GLU A 284 -6.74 4.27 11.17
CA GLU A 284 -7.29 4.20 9.80
C GLU A 284 -6.22 4.22 8.69
N GLY A 285 -4.93 4.18 9.05
CA GLY A 285 -3.82 4.32 8.13
C GLY A 285 -3.78 5.68 7.44
N ASN A 286 -3.42 5.70 6.15
CA ASN A 286 -3.29 6.96 5.39
C ASN A 286 -4.64 7.61 5.07
N ALA A 287 -5.76 7.00 5.47
CA ALA A 287 -7.08 7.62 5.36
C ALA A 287 -7.17 8.91 6.16
N TRP A 288 -6.42 8.99 7.28
CA TRP A 288 -6.28 10.20 8.05
C TRP A 288 -5.79 11.35 7.15
N LEU A 289 -4.70 11.14 6.40
CA LEU A 289 -4.14 12.15 5.49
C LEU A 289 -5.10 12.53 4.37
N THR A 290 -5.72 11.54 3.72
CA THR A 290 -6.62 11.83 2.58
C THR A 290 -7.91 12.52 3.01
N ARG A 291 -8.44 12.22 4.20
CA ARG A 291 -9.61 12.92 4.75
C ARG A 291 -9.31 14.38 5.04
N HIS A 292 -8.15 14.67 5.64
CA HIS A 292 -7.73 16.05 5.91
C HIS A 292 -7.50 16.84 4.61
N LEU A 293 -6.87 16.22 3.62
CA LEU A 293 -6.73 16.80 2.27
C LEU A 293 -8.10 17.06 1.63
N ALA A 294 -9.00 16.08 1.64
CA ALA A 294 -10.32 16.18 1.01
C ALA A 294 -11.21 17.23 1.68
N ALA A 295 -11.11 17.40 3.00
CA ALA A 295 -11.92 18.37 3.76
C ALA A 295 -11.79 19.80 3.23
N ALA A 296 -10.59 20.20 2.78
CA ALA A 296 -10.34 21.52 2.20
C ALA A 296 -11.01 21.75 0.83
N HIS A 297 -11.55 20.68 0.22
CA HIS A 297 -12.13 20.63 -1.12
C HIS A 297 -13.56 20.08 -1.13
N ALA A 298 -14.23 20.02 0.02
CA ALA A 298 -15.54 19.39 0.16
C ALA A 298 -16.61 20.00 -0.77
N ALA A 299 -16.53 21.31 -1.07
CA ALA A 299 -17.46 21.96 -1.99
C ALA A 299 -17.21 21.63 -3.48
N GLN A 300 -15.96 21.26 -3.82
CA GLN A 300 -15.52 20.91 -5.17
C GLN A 300 -15.50 19.40 -5.41
N LEU A 301 -15.50 18.58 -4.36
CA LEU A 301 -15.54 17.13 -4.46
C LEU A 301 -16.94 16.64 -4.79
N GLN A 302 -17.05 15.79 -5.80
CA GLN A 302 -18.26 15.09 -6.19
C GLN A 302 -17.98 13.58 -6.19
N THR A 303 -18.45 12.90 -5.15
CA THR A 303 -18.34 11.44 -4.95
C THR A 303 -19.49 10.70 -5.63
N ALA A 304 -19.47 9.36 -5.56
CA ALA A 304 -20.45 8.49 -6.22
C ALA A 304 -20.65 8.83 -7.72
N SER A 305 -19.58 9.27 -8.37
CA SER A 305 -19.60 9.93 -9.67
C SER A 305 -18.56 9.32 -10.60
N LEU A 306 -19.00 8.36 -11.39
CA LEU A 306 -18.17 7.68 -12.38
C LEU A 306 -17.99 8.57 -13.60
N THR A 307 -16.77 9.05 -13.85
CA THR A 307 -16.45 9.63 -15.17
C THR A 307 -16.51 8.53 -16.23
N THR A 308 -17.30 8.75 -17.27
CA THR A 308 -17.58 7.76 -18.32
C THR A 308 -16.85 8.05 -19.62
N ARG A 309 -16.58 9.34 -19.90
CA ARG A 309 -15.88 9.78 -21.10
C ARG A 309 -15.21 11.12 -20.86
N VAL A 310 -14.02 11.30 -21.45
CA VAL A 310 -13.33 12.58 -21.54
C VAL A 310 -13.02 12.83 -23.02
N GLN A 311 -13.47 13.94 -23.56
CA GLN A 311 -13.34 14.25 -24.98
C GLN A 311 -12.75 15.66 -25.15
N PRO A 312 -11.52 15.78 -25.69
CA PRO A 312 -11.00 17.06 -26.14
C PRO A 312 -11.88 17.65 -27.25
N THR A 313 -12.09 18.97 -27.21
CA THR A 313 -12.88 19.72 -28.18
C THR A 313 -12.12 20.95 -28.64
N ALA A 314 -12.63 21.66 -29.65
CA ALA A 314 -12.05 22.92 -30.09
C ALA A 314 -12.11 24.05 -29.03
N ARG A 315 -12.94 23.92 -27.99
CA ARG A 315 -13.21 24.95 -26.97
C ARG A 315 -12.88 24.51 -25.53
N GLY A 316 -11.99 23.52 -25.37
CA GLY A 316 -11.66 22.92 -24.08
C GLY A 316 -11.95 21.42 -24.08
N VAL A 317 -12.38 20.87 -22.95
CA VAL A 317 -12.61 19.44 -22.77
C VAL A 317 -14.02 19.19 -22.23
N GLN A 318 -14.70 18.20 -22.80
CA GLN A 318 -15.99 17.74 -22.32
C GLN A 318 -15.80 16.48 -21.46
N ILE A 319 -16.47 16.41 -20.31
CA ILE A 319 -16.45 15.29 -19.38
C ILE A 319 -17.89 14.80 -19.18
N ASP A 320 -18.16 13.54 -19.50
CA ASP A 320 -19.44 12.91 -19.21
C ASP A 320 -19.31 12.06 -17.93
N VAL A 321 -20.18 12.29 -16.96
CA VAL A 321 -20.15 11.67 -15.63
C VAL A 321 -21.50 11.00 -15.34
N TRP A 322 -21.49 9.79 -14.83
CA TRP A 322 -22.66 9.16 -14.22
C TRP A 322 -22.65 9.43 -12.72
N ASN A 323 -23.61 10.21 -12.25
CA ASN A 323 -23.85 10.47 -10.84
C ASN A 323 -24.78 9.38 -10.30
N ASP A 324 -24.21 8.42 -9.57
CA ASP A 324 -24.91 7.25 -9.08
C ASP A 324 -25.89 7.61 -7.96
N ALA A 325 -25.51 8.54 -7.07
CA ALA A 325 -26.36 9.04 -6.00
C ALA A 325 -27.64 9.73 -6.52
N LEU A 326 -27.56 10.43 -7.65
CA LEU A 326 -28.70 11.09 -8.28
C LEU A 326 -29.35 10.27 -9.40
N GLY A 327 -28.78 9.12 -9.78
CA GLY A 327 -29.27 8.28 -10.86
C GLY A 327 -29.33 8.98 -12.22
N ARG A 328 -28.36 9.85 -12.55
CA ARG A 328 -28.38 10.64 -13.79
C ARG A 328 -27.01 10.77 -14.45
N SER A 329 -27.01 11.00 -15.76
CA SER A 329 -25.83 11.43 -16.51
C SER A 329 -25.70 12.94 -16.49
N GLU A 330 -24.47 13.42 -16.32
CA GLU A 330 -24.09 14.83 -16.27
C GLU A 330 -23.01 15.10 -17.31
N ARG A 331 -23.04 16.29 -17.91
CA ARG A 331 -22.01 16.77 -18.83
C ARG A 331 -21.34 18.00 -18.25
N TRP A 332 -20.02 17.96 -18.17
CA TRP A 332 -19.21 19.08 -17.73
C TRP A 332 -18.32 19.58 -18.86
N THR A 333 -18.10 20.88 -18.90
CA THR A 333 -17.10 21.52 -19.76
C THR A 333 -16.01 22.13 -18.89
N ALA A 334 -14.75 21.95 -19.30
CA ALA A 334 -13.59 22.49 -18.60
C ALA A 334 -12.55 23.03 -19.59
N ASP A 335 -11.80 24.05 -19.19
CA ASP A 335 -10.66 24.53 -19.98
C ASP A 335 -9.51 23.51 -19.93
N GLN A 336 -9.32 22.87 -18.78
CA GLN A 336 -8.32 21.83 -18.57
C GLN A 336 -8.88 20.63 -17.82
N VAL A 337 -8.32 19.45 -18.10
CA VAL A 337 -8.63 18.21 -17.37
C VAL A 337 -7.34 17.56 -16.88
N VAL A 338 -7.33 17.16 -15.61
CA VAL A 338 -6.25 16.37 -15.03
C VAL A 338 -6.76 14.96 -14.71
N LEU A 339 -6.24 13.97 -15.43
CA LEU A 339 -6.59 12.57 -15.22
C LEU A 339 -5.72 11.97 -14.10
N CYS A 340 -6.30 11.80 -12.93
CA CYS A 340 -5.66 11.20 -11.74
C CYS A 340 -6.10 9.74 -11.56
N THR A 341 -6.23 9.02 -12.67
CA THR A 341 -6.64 7.60 -12.71
C THR A 341 -5.49 6.72 -13.19
N PRO A 342 -5.52 5.39 -12.95
CA PRO A 342 -4.58 4.48 -13.57
C PRO A 342 -4.51 4.67 -15.09
N LEU A 343 -3.33 4.53 -15.70
CA LEU A 343 -3.14 4.89 -17.12
C LEU A 343 -4.07 4.13 -18.08
N PHE A 344 -4.38 2.87 -17.78
CA PHE A 344 -5.32 2.08 -18.58
C PHE A 344 -6.77 2.58 -18.47
N ILE A 345 -7.15 3.19 -17.34
CA ILE A 345 -8.44 3.88 -17.17
C ILE A 345 -8.41 5.19 -17.95
N SER A 346 -7.34 5.98 -17.82
CA SER A 346 -7.19 7.22 -18.60
C SER A 346 -7.29 6.98 -20.11
N ALA A 347 -6.61 5.95 -20.63
CA ALA A 347 -6.72 5.53 -22.03
C ALA A 347 -8.15 5.14 -22.42
N ARG A 348 -8.86 4.45 -21.52
CA ARG A 348 -10.27 4.07 -21.74
C ARG A 348 -11.21 5.27 -21.77
N LEU A 349 -11.02 6.25 -20.88
CA LEU A 349 -11.86 7.45 -20.80
C LEU A 349 -11.71 8.34 -22.04
N LEU A 350 -10.50 8.45 -22.59
CA LEU A 350 -10.20 9.20 -23.81
C LEU A 350 -10.55 8.41 -25.08
N ALA A 351 -10.58 7.07 -25.02
CA ALA A 351 -10.94 6.19 -26.12
C ALA A 351 -10.16 6.53 -27.42
N ALA A 352 -10.86 6.89 -28.51
CA ALA A 352 -10.26 7.23 -29.80
C ALA A 352 -9.38 8.50 -29.73
N ASP A 353 -9.60 9.37 -28.73
CA ASP A 353 -8.84 10.60 -28.51
C ASP A 353 -7.59 10.37 -27.64
N ALA A 354 -7.32 9.13 -27.21
CA ALA A 354 -6.17 8.81 -26.37
C ALA A 354 -4.84 8.96 -27.14
N PRO A 355 -3.84 9.70 -26.61
CA PRO A 355 -2.53 9.79 -27.22
C PRO A 355 -1.88 8.42 -27.38
N ALA A 356 -1.21 8.16 -28.51
CA ALA A 356 -0.56 6.89 -28.79
C ALA A 356 0.45 6.49 -27.68
N ALA A 357 1.18 7.45 -27.13
CA ALA A 357 2.12 7.24 -26.03
C ALA A 357 1.43 6.77 -24.73
N LEU A 358 0.23 7.27 -24.44
CA LEU A 358 -0.56 6.83 -23.28
C LEU A 358 -0.98 5.37 -23.48
N THR A 359 -1.54 5.03 -24.63
CA THR A 359 -1.98 3.67 -24.96
C THR A 359 -0.81 2.68 -24.93
N ALA A 360 0.32 3.04 -25.52
CA ALA A 360 1.52 2.20 -25.53
C ALA A 360 2.09 1.98 -24.12
N THR A 361 2.14 3.03 -23.29
CA THR A 361 2.62 2.92 -21.90
C THR A 361 1.65 2.10 -21.05
N ALA A 362 0.33 2.36 -21.15
CA ALA A 362 -0.68 1.62 -20.41
C ALA A 362 -0.64 0.10 -20.69
N ALA A 363 -0.34 -0.29 -21.93
CA ALA A 363 -0.21 -1.70 -22.32
C ALA A 363 1.04 -2.39 -21.74
N ARG A 364 2.07 -1.62 -21.35
CA ARG A 364 3.33 -2.15 -20.79
C ARG A 364 3.31 -2.26 -19.27
N ILE A 365 2.45 -1.50 -18.59
CA ILE A 365 2.36 -1.52 -17.12
C ILE A 365 1.60 -2.76 -16.67
N ARG A 366 2.23 -3.53 -15.77
CA ARG A 366 1.61 -4.65 -15.08
C ARG A 366 1.17 -4.23 -13.68
N TYR A 367 0.00 -4.71 -13.28
CA TYR A 367 -0.54 -4.49 -11.94
C TYR A 367 -0.65 -5.84 -11.22
N ALA A 368 -0.04 -5.94 -10.05
CA ALA A 368 -0.27 -7.04 -9.12
C ALA A 368 -1.58 -6.76 -8.36
N PRO A 369 -2.50 -7.72 -8.25
CA PRO A 369 -3.65 -7.57 -7.40
C PRO A 369 -3.24 -7.81 -5.94
N TRP A 370 -3.95 -7.13 -5.05
CA TRP A 370 -3.73 -7.16 -3.61
C TRP A 370 -5.04 -7.49 -2.91
N LEU A 371 -4.95 -8.22 -1.80
CA LEU A 371 -6.05 -8.41 -0.87
C LEU A 371 -5.65 -7.83 0.48
N VAL A 372 -6.55 -7.01 1.02
CA VAL A 372 -6.45 -6.43 2.36
C VAL A 372 -7.63 -6.95 3.16
N ALA A 373 -7.34 -7.66 4.25
CA ALA A 373 -8.35 -8.21 5.13
C ALA A 373 -8.27 -7.55 6.50
N ASN A 374 -9.37 -6.94 6.94
CA ASN A 374 -9.48 -6.36 8.27
C ASN A 374 -10.24 -7.33 9.17
N VAL A 375 -9.59 -7.81 10.22
CA VAL A 375 -10.10 -8.83 11.14
C VAL A 375 -10.24 -8.25 12.53
N TRP A 376 -11.48 -8.12 13.00
CA TRP A 376 -11.73 -7.74 14.39
C TRP A 376 -11.43 -8.91 15.33
N VAL A 377 -10.61 -8.63 16.34
CA VAL A 377 -10.22 -9.59 17.36
C VAL A 377 -10.69 -9.03 18.71
N PRO A 378 -11.74 -9.62 19.32
CA PRO A 378 -12.32 -9.12 20.58
C PRO A 378 -11.48 -9.46 21.81
N GLU A 379 -10.65 -10.50 21.74
CA GLU A 379 -9.86 -11.03 22.85
C GLU A 379 -8.36 -10.95 22.52
N PRO A 380 -7.46 -10.96 23.53
CA PRO A 380 -6.02 -11.00 23.28
C PRO A 380 -5.61 -12.18 22.40
N LEU A 381 -4.63 -11.95 21.53
CA LEU A 381 -4.01 -13.02 20.75
C LEU A 381 -3.11 -13.89 21.64
N ASP A 382 -3.08 -15.19 21.37
CA ASP A 382 -2.08 -16.08 21.93
C ASP A 382 -0.69 -15.74 21.35
N GLU A 383 0.16 -15.11 22.16
CA GLU A 383 1.49 -14.69 21.74
C GLU A 383 2.50 -15.86 21.78
N ARG A 384 3.32 -15.97 20.73
CA ARG A 384 4.47 -16.88 20.71
C ARG A 384 5.67 -16.26 21.44
N PRO A 385 6.64 -17.06 21.93
CA PRO A 385 7.83 -16.53 22.58
C PRO A 385 8.65 -15.60 21.70
N GLY A 386 9.40 -14.67 22.31
CA GLY A 386 10.32 -13.77 21.62
C GLY A 386 9.90 -12.30 21.73
N ALA A 387 10.09 -11.53 20.65
CA ALA A 387 9.75 -10.12 20.62
C ALA A 387 8.25 -9.86 20.88
N PRO A 388 7.91 -8.86 21.72
CA PRO A 388 6.52 -8.49 21.99
C PRO A 388 5.81 -8.00 20.73
N ARG A 389 4.47 -7.92 20.77
CA ARG A 389 3.70 -7.48 19.60
C ARG A 389 4.09 -6.10 19.13
N ALA A 390 4.33 -6.02 17.83
CA ALA A 390 4.71 -4.81 17.14
C ALA A 390 3.57 -4.28 16.29
N TRP A 391 3.75 -3.07 15.77
CA TRP A 391 2.82 -2.49 14.83
C TRP A 391 2.72 -3.37 13.58
N ASP A 392 3.85 -3.75 12.97
CA ASP A 392 3.95 -4.65 11.82
C ASP A 392 4.47 -6.04 12.22
N ASN A 393 3.79 -7.09 11.74
CA ASN A 393 3.96 -8.47 12.18
C ASN A 393 4.03 -9.39 10.97
N VAL A 394 5.24 -9.82 10.63
CA VAL A 394 5.51 -10.62 9.44
C VAL A 394 5.81 -12.06 9.83
N MET A 395 5.42 -13.01 8.98
CA MET A 395 5.63 -14.43 9.20
C MET A 395 6.53 -15.00 8.11
N MET A 396 7.72 -15.46 8.48
CA MET A 396 8.63 -16.19 7.61
C MET A 396 8.18 -17.65 7.50
N GLY A 397 7.29 -17.95 6.55
CA GLY A 397 6.79 -19.31 6.30
C GLY A 397 5.29 -19.39 5.96
N ASP A 398 4.82 -20.63 5.71
CA ASP A 398 3.46 -21.17 5.50
C ASP A 398 2.47 -20.47 4.55
N SER A 399 2.65 -19.19 4.20
CA SER A 399 1.89 -18.50 3.17
C SER A 399 2.83 -17.76 2.22
N PRO A 400 3.17 -18.32 1.05
CA PRO A 400 4.08 -17.67 0.09
C PRO A 400 3.50 -16.36 -0.48
N GLN A 401 2.21 -16.09 -0.26
CA GLN A 401 1.49 -14.90 -0.74
C GLN A 401 1.19 -13.89 0.38
N GLY A 402 1.32 -14.28 1.64
CA GLY A 402 1.17 -13.36 2.78
C GLY A 402 2.29 -12.34 2.87
N LEU A 403 1.96 -11.16 3.39
CA LEU A 403 2.90 -10.08 3.70
C LEU A 403 2.93 -9.71 5.18
N GLY A 404 2.10 -10.35 6.01
CA GLY A 404 1.98 -10.03 7.43
C GLY A 404 0.70 -9.26 7.72
N TYR A 405 0.62 -8.73 8.94
CA TYR A 405 -0.47 -7.87 9.34
C TYR A 405 0.03 -6.71 10.22
N VAL A 406 -0.70 -5.59 10.15
CA VAL A 406 -0.54 -4.51 11.12
C VAL A 406 -1.64 -4.55 12.18
N ASP A 407 -1.31 -4.15 13.41
CA ASP A 407 -2.27 -3.92 14.49
C ASP A 407 -2.78 -2.46 14.38
N ALA A 408 -4.01 -2.27 13.89
CA ALA A 408 -4.57 -0.94 13.70
C ALA A 408 -4.72 -0.15 15.02
N MET A 409 -4.74 -0.85 16.16
CA MET A 409 -4.83 -0.19 17.47
C MET A 409 -3.46 -0.02 18.14
N HIS A 410 -2.35 -0.29 17.45
CA HIS A 410 -1.00 -0.16 18.04
C HIS A 410 -0.72 1.26 18.57
N GLN A 411 -1.21 2.28 17.86
CA GLN A 411 -1.06 3.69 18.25
C GLN A 411 -2.08 4.14 19.31
N SER A 412 -2.92 3.24 19.80
CA SER A 412 -3.98 3.58 20.75
C SER A 412 -3.43 3.95 22.12
N THR A 413 -3.76 5.14 22.60
CA THR A 413 -3.45 5.60 23.97
C THR A 413 -4.50 5.17 25.00
N ARG A 414 -5.33 4.16 24.67
CA ARG A 414 -6.35 3.64 25.60
C ARG A 414 -5.70 3.10 26.88
N PRO A 415 -6.37 3.20 28.05
CA PRO A 415 -5.83 2.68 29.31
C PRO A 415 -5.55 1.17 29.28
N THR A 416 -6.34 0.43 28.52
CA THR A 416 -6.07 -0.99 28.22
C THR A 416 -5.12 -1.03 27.03
N PRO A 417 -3.87 -1.54 27.20
CA PRO A 417 -2.92 -1.66 26.10
C PRO A 417 -3.54 -2.42 24.93
N ALA A 418 -3.20 -2.02 23.70
CA ALA A 418 -3.60 -2.75 22.50
C ALA A 418 -3.24 -4.24 22.64
N SER A 419 -2.09 -4.55 23.27
CA SER A 419 -1.58 -5.90 23.53
C SER A 419 -2.58 -6.86 24.18
N ILE A 420 -3.52 -6.35 24.98
CA ILE A 420 -4.49 -7.14 25.76
C ILE A 420 -5.95 -6.69 25.57
N GLY A 421 -6.21 -5.73 24.69
CA GLY A 421 -7.55 -5.21 24.40
C GLY A 421 -8.06 -5.65 23.01
N PRO A 422 -9.34 -5.42 22.72
CA PRO A 422 -9.88 -5.62 21.38
C PRO A 422 -9.10 -4.80 20.35
N THR A 423 -8.80 -5.42 19.21
CA THR A 423 -8.10 -4.77 18.09
C THR A 423 -8.69 -5.15 16.72
N VAL A 424 -8.22 -4.48 15.67
CA VAL A 424 -8.40 -4.87 14.28
C VAL A 424 -7.03 -5.15 13.68
N LEU A 425 -6.84 -6.38 13.19
CA LEU A 425 -5.64 -6.74 12.44
C LEU A 425 -5.91 -6.49 10.96
N THR A 426 -5.03 -5.72 10.30
CA THR A 426 -5.08 -5.55 8.85
C THR A 426 -4.02 -6.42 8.20
N TYR A 427 -4.47 -7.52 7.58
CA TYR A 427 -3.63 -8.49 6.89
C TYR A 427 -3.48 -8.16 5.41
N TYR A 428 -2.27 -8.31 4.90
CA TYR A 428 -1.92 -8.03 3.51
C TYR A 428 -1.51 -9.29 2.76
N MET A 429 -1.99 -9.41 1.53
CA MET A 429 -1.63 -10.47 0.60
C MET A 429 -1.38 -9.88 -0.78
N SER A 430 -0.29 -10.33 -1.41
CA SER A 430 0.00 -10.02 -2.81
C SER A 430 0.14 -11.29 -3.63
N PHE A 431 -0.53 -11.30 -4.79
CA PHE A 431 -0.65 -12.46 -5.66
C PHE A 431 0.39 -12.48 -6.79
N GLY A 432 1.23 -11.45 -6.93
CA GLY A 432 2.16 -11.34 -8.07
C GLY A 432 1.52 -10.76 -9.33
N THR A 433 2.30 -10.66 -10.42
CA THR A 433 1.79 -10.11 -11.70
C THR A 433 1.42 -11.18 -12.72
N ALA A 434 1.43 -12.46 -12.36
CA ALA A 434 1.08 -13.53 -13.29
C ALA A 434 -0.43 -13.47 -13.61
N PRO A 435 -0.86 -13.64 -14.88
CA PRO A 435 -2.28 -13.58 -15.24
C PRO A 435 -3.14 -14.55 -14.43
N ALA A 436 -2.69 -15.79 -14.24
CA ALA A 436 -3.38 -16.82 -13.47
C ALA A 436 -3.58 -16.45 -11.98
N ALA A 437 -2.75 -15.55 -11.45
CA ALA A 437 -2.88 -15.10 -10.07
C ALA A 437 -4.15 -14.25 -9.83
N ARG A 438 -4.75 -13.73 -10.91
CA ARG A 438 -6.02 -12.99 -10.87
C ARG A 438 -7.26 -13.90 -10.88
N GLU A 439 -7.11 -15.16 -11.30
CA GLU A 439 -8.21 -16.14 -11.32
C GLU A 439 -8.46 -16.75 -9.92
N ALA A 440 -7.53 -16.57 -8.99
CA ALA A 440 -7.62 -17.04 -7.62
C ALA A 440 -8.39 -16.08 -6.68
N LEU A 441 -8.78 -14.90 -7.19
CA LEU A 441 -9.61 -13.88 -6.53
C LEU A 441 -11.05 -14.02 -7.05
#